data_AF-A0A0Q5Z029-F1
#
_entry.id   AF-A0A0Q5Z029-F1
#
_cell.length_a   1.000
_cell.length_b   1.000
_cell.length_c   1.000
_cell.angle_alpha   90.00
_cell.angle_beta   90.00
_cell.angle_gamma   90.00
#
_symmetry.space_group_name_H-M   'P 1'
#
loop_
_entity.id
_entity.type
_entity.pdbx_description
1 polymer ?
#
loop_
_entity_poly.entity_id
_entity_poly.type
_entity_poly.pdbx_seq_one_letter_code
_entity_poly.pdbx_strand_id
1 'polypeptide(L)'
;MIDGLREELEQLRKTYASSRPAARLGVIRQGLARTQAEIGPTRLVAVVSAVEALARSLVVHAPGRPASSSHFRYQQVRQKAPLELVEEALRLHGSDPAAQRYGDETWQLFELAHKYRNLVVHECTYLGQDKYAALIAASERVLEGLVVAGGLPRLVAAQA
;
A
#
# COMPACT_ATOMS: atom_id res chain seq x y z
N MET A 1 17.71 -25.53 8.13
CA MET A 1 17.71 -24.41 7.15
C MET A 1 16.28 -23.98 6.81
N ILE A 2 15.41 -24.89 6.34
CA ILE A 2 14.01 -24.56 6.02
C ILE A 2 13.24 -24.02 7.24
N ASP A 3 13.40 -24.64 8.41
CA ASP A 3 12.69 -24.21 9.62
C ASP A 3 13.14 -22.81 10.08
N GLY A 4 14.44 -22.52 10.01
CA GLY A 4 14.95 -21.16 10.28
C GLY A 4 14.37 -20.10 9.34
N LEU A 5 14.21 -20.40 8.04
CA LEU A 5 13.58 -19.49 7.08
C LEU A 5 12.07 -19.28 7.37
N ARG A 6 11.37 -20.32 7.85
CA ARG A 6 9.96 -20.22 8.26
C ARG A 6 9.82 -19.35 9.52
N GLU A 7 10.71 -19.51 10.49
CA GLU A 7 10.77 -18.68 11.69
C GLU A 7 11.04 -17.22 11.34
N GLU A 8 12.01 -16.95 10.46
CA GLU A 8 12.31 -15.60 9.98
C GLU A 8 11.10 -14.96 9.30
N LEU A 9 10.41 -15.70 8.40
CA LEU A 9 9.19 -15.21 7.75
C LEU A 9 8.11 -14.83 8.76
N GLU A 10 7.86 -15.67 9.78
CA GLU A 10 6.89 -15.37 10.82
C GLU A 10 7.33 -14.19 11.70
N GLN A 11 8.63 -14.05 11.96
CA GLN A 11 9.17 -12.91 12.71
C GLN A 11 9.02 -11.60 11.92
N LEU A 12 9.26 -11.61 10.61
CA LEU A 12 9.01 -10.47 9.73
C LEU A 12 7.52 -10.09 9.73
N ARG A 13 6.61 -11.07 9.70
CA ARG A 13 5.16 -10.83 9.78
C ARG A 13 4.73 -10.24 11.11
N LYS A 14 5.25 -10.75 12.23
CA LYS A 14 5.01 -10.19 13.58
C LYS A 14 5.49 -8.74 13.67
N THR A 15 6.70 -8.48 13.17
CA THR A 15 7.29 -7.13 13.14
C THR A 15 6.48 -6.17 12.28
N TYR A 16 6.02 -6.63 11.10
CA TYR A 16 5.13 -5.88 10.24
C TYR A 16 3.81 -5.52 10.95
N ALA A 17 3.17 -6.50 11.59
CA ALA A 17 1.87 -6.32 12.23
C ALA A 17 1.94 -5.37 13.43
N SER A 18 3.01 -5.43 14.23
CA SER A 18 3.20 -4.56 15.40
C SER A 18 3.66 -3.15 15.07
N SER A 19 4.25 -2.94 13.88
CA SER A 19 4.72 -1.63 13.43
C SER A 19 3.58 -0.66 13.19
N ARG A 20 3.64 0.51 13.84
CA ARG A 20 2.67 1.59 13.66
C ARG A 20 2.68 2.13 12.21
N PRO A 21 1.57 2.68 11.71
CA PRO A 21 1.48 3.20 10.34
C PRO A 21 2.55 4.22 9.97
N ALA A 22 2.93 5.13 10.88
CA ALA A 22 4.00 6.11 10.63
C ALA A 22 5.37 5.45 10.39
N ALA A 23 5.72 4.42 11.16
CA ALA A 23 6.96 3.67 10.96
C ALA A 23 6.92 2.89 9.63
N ARG A 24 5.77 2.30 9.30
CA ARG A 24 5.55 1.62 8.01
C ARG A 24 5.67 2.57 6.83
N LEU A 25 5.13 3.79 6.95
CA LEU A 25 5.26 4.82 5.93
C LEU A 25 6.73 5.21 5.69
N GLY A 26 7.56 5.24 6.74
CA GLY A 26 9.01 5.44 6.61
C GLY A 26 9.68 4.36 5.74
N VAL A 27 9.39 3.08 6.01
CA VAL A 27 9.90 1.95 5.21
C VAL A 27 9.40 2.01 3.76
N ILE A 28 8.11 2.32 3.58
CA ILE A 28 7.51 2.48 2.24
C ILE A 28 8.23 3.58 1.45
N ARG A 29 8.45 4.75 2.04
CA ARG A 29 9.14 5.87 1.39
C ARG A 29 10.57 5.50 0.99
N GLN A 30 11.31 4.84 1.89
CA GLN A 30 12.66 4.35 1.57
C GLN A 30 12.64 3.35 0.40
N GLY A 31 11.65 2.44 0.37
CA GLY A 31 11.47 1.50 -0.73
C GLY A 31 11.16 2.18 -2.06
N LEU A 32 10.24 3.16 -2.05
CA LEU A 32 9.89 3.92 -3.24
C LEU A 32 11.02 4.82 -3.74
N ALA A 33 11.87 5.35 -2.85
CA ALA A 33 13.04 6.13 -3.28
C ALA A 33 14.03 5.26 -4.08
N ARG A 34 14.21 3.99 -3.70
CA ARG A 34 15.09 3.05 -4.42
C ARG A 34 14.62 2.71 -5.83
N THR A 35 13.31 2.78 -6.08
CA THR A 35 12.72 2.51 -7.39
C THR A 35 12.36 3.77 -8.15
N GLN A 36 12.77 4.96 -7.69
CA GLN A 36 12.36 6.23 -8.30
C GLN A 36 12.90 6.41 -9.72
N ALA A 37 14.12 5.93 -10.00
CA ALA A 37 14.72 5.97 -11.33
C ALA A 37 14.16 4.89 -12.28
N GLU A 38 13.43 3.92 -11.74
CA GLU A 38 12.81 2.86 -12.53
C GLU A 38 11.54 3.40 -13.20
N ILE A 39 11.45 3.30 -14.53
CA ILE A 39 10.21 3.50 -15.26
C ILE A 39 9.72 2.12 -15.71
N GLY A 40 8.42 1.85 -15.50
CA GLY A 40 7.79 0.63 -15.99
C GLY A 40 7.36 -0.36 -14.90
N PRO A 41 7.50 -1.68 -15.12
CA PRO A 41 6.84 -2.71 -14.31
C PRO A 41 7.31 -2.72 -12.86
N THR A 42 8.62 -2.56 -12.61
CA THR A 42 9.20 -2.53 -11.27
C THR A 42 8.59 -1.40 -10.42
N ARG A 43 8.47 -0.20 -11.00
CA ARG A 43 7.88 0.95 -10.33
C ARG A 43 6.40 0.75 -10.05
N LEU A 44 5.64 0.27 -11.04
CA LEU A 44 4.22 -0.05 -10.86
C LEU A 44 4.00 -1.04 -9.71
N VAL A 45 4.75 -2.14 -9.69
CA VAL A 45 4.69 -3.14 -8.63
C VAL A 45 5.01 -2.51 -7.27
N ALA A 46 6.04 -1.67 -7.20
CA ALA A 46 6.46 -1.03 -5.96
C ALA A 46 5.37 -0.08 -5.40
N VAL A 47 4.78 0.78 -6.23
CA VAL A 47 3.76 1.74 -5.78
C VAL A 47 2.47 1.03 -5.37
N VAL A 48 1.99 0.06 -6.15
CA VAL A 48 0.78 -0.70 -5.79
C VAL A 48 1.00 -1.48 -4.48
N SER A 49 2.20 -2.05 -4.29
CA SER A 49 2.56 -2.74 -3.04
C SER A 49 2.66 -1.77 -1.86
N ALA A 50 3.11 -0.54 -2.08
CA ALA A 50 3.13 0.51 -1.07
C ALA A 50 1.72 0.90 -0.61
N VAL A 51 0.78 1.07 -1.54
CA VAL A 51 -0.64 1.32 -1.22
C VAL A 51 -1.20 0.20 -0.36
N GLU A 52 -1.04 -1.06 -0.80
CA GLU A 52 -1.51 -2.24 -0.06
C GLU A 52 -0.90 -2.31 1.35
N ALA A 53 0.41 -2.09 1.45
CA ALA A 53 1.12 -2.15 2.72
C ALA A 53 0.69 -1.05 3.70
N LEU A 54 0.42 0.18 3.21
CA LEU A 54 -0.07 1.27 4.06
C LEU A 54 -1.52 1.05 4.47
N ALA A 55 -2.40 0.75 3.51
CA ALA A 55 -3.81 0.48 3.76
C ALA A 55 -3.99 -0.63 4.81
N ARG A 56 -3.25 -1.74 4.65
CA ARG A 56 -3.24 -2.82 5.64
C ARG A 56 -2.78 -2.35 7.03
N SER A 57 -1.72 -1.55 7.09
CA SER A 57 -1.24 -1.01 8.37
C SER A 57 -2.30 -0.13 9.04
N LEU A 58 -2.99 0.72 8.28
CA LEU A 58 -4.09 1.55 8.78
C LEU A 58 -5.25 0.70 9.32
N VAL A 59 -5.68 -0.33 8.58
CA VAL A 59 -6.74 -1.24 9.05
C VAL A 59 -6.34 -1.96 10.34
N VAL A 60 -5.09 -2.45 10.43
CA VAL A 60 -4.57 -3.15 11.61
C VAL A 60 -4.50 -2.24 12.84
N HIS A 61 -4.22 -0.95 12.64
CA HIS A 61 -4.02 0.04 13.71
C HIS A 61 -5.12 1.10 13.78
N ALA A 62 -6.32 0.79 13.27
CA ALA A 62 -7.42 1.73 13.25
C ALA A 62 -7.79 2.23 14.68
N PRO A 63 -8.32 3.46 14.80
CA PRO A 63 -8.66 4.05 16.10
C PRO A 63 -9.57 3.16 16.95
N GLY A 64 -9.42 3.22 18.27
CA GLY A 64 -10.21 2.44 19.22
C GLY A 64 -9.83 0.95 19.31
N ARG A 65 -8.79 0.51 18.59
CA ARG A 65 -8.33 -0.88 18.63
C ARG A 65 -7.10 -1.06 19.51
N PRO A 66 -7.08 -2.03 20.44
CA PRO A 66 -5.90 -2.31 21.26
C PRO A 66 -4.70 -2.77 20.42
N ALA A 67 -3.50 -2.34 20.79
CA ALA A 67 -2.25 -2.74 20.12
C ALA A 67 -1.97 -4.25 20.24
N SER A 68 -2.42 -4.88 21.34
CA SER A 68 -2.26 -6.32 21.62
C SER A 68 -2.92 -7.23 20.59
N SER A 69 -3.95 -6.75 19.90
CA SER A 69 -4.69 -7.51 18.88
C SER A 69 -4.22 -7.21 17.45
N SER A 70 -3.13 -6.46 17.27
CA SER A 70 -2.59 -6.11 15.95
C SER A 70 -2.22 -7.33 15.11
N HIS A 71 -1.56 -8.34 15.70
CA HIS A 71 -1.20 -9.56 15.00
C HIS A 71 -2.44 -10.35 14.54
N PHE A 72 -3.43 -10.52 15.42
CA PHE A 72 -4.68 -11.21 15.08
C PHE A 72 -5.40 -10.51 13.91
N ARG A 73 -5.54 -9.18 13.97
CA ARG A 73 -6.13 -8.40 12.88
C ARG A 73 -5.35 -8.51 11.58
N TYR A 74 -4.02 -8.47 11.66
CA TYR A 74 -3.17 -8.70 10.50
C TYR A 74 -3.48 -10.06 9.84
N GLN A 75 -3.61 -11.14 10.62
CA GLN A 75 -3.98 -12.45 10.06
C GLN A 75 -5.33 -12.43 9.33
N GLN A 76 -6.30 -11.67 9.84
CA GLN A 76 -7.63 -11.53 9.22
C GLN A 76 -7.61 -10.74 7.89
N VAL A 77 -6.66 -9.81 7.71
CA VAL A 77 -6.63 -8.92 6.54
C VAL A 77 -5.45 -9.14 5.60
N ARG A 78 -4.50 -10.02 5.94
CA ARG A 78 -3.28 -10.22 5.15
C ARG A 78 -3.55 -10.68 3.71
N GLN A 79 -4.64 -11.40 3.47
CA GLN A 79 -5.02 -11.91 2.15
C GLN A 79 -5.99 -11.00 1.39
N LYS A 80 -6.46 -9.90 1.99
CA LYS A 80 -7.36 -8.97 1.30
C LYS A 80 -6.65 -8.27 0.14
N ALA A 81 -7.39 -8.04 -0.94
CA ALA A 81 -6.89 -7.29 -2.07
C ALA A 81 -6.64 -5.81 -1.70
N PRO A 82 -5.75 -5.10 -2.42
CA PRO A 82 -5.48 -3.68 -2.18
C PRO A 82 -6.75 -2.81 -2.18
N LEU A 83 -7.69 -3.08 -3.10
CA LEU A 83 -8.94 -2.31 -3.23
C LEU A 83 -9.80 -2.40 -1.96
N GLU A 84 -10.01 -3.61 -1.45
CA GLU A 84 -10.75 -3.85 -0.21
C GLU A 84 -10.06 -3.22 1.01
N LEU A 85 -8.72 -3.25 1.03
CA LEU A 85 -7.94 -2.65 2.11
C LEU A 85 -8.04 -1.13 2.11
N VAL A 86 -8.05 -0.48 0.94
CA VAL A 86 -8.20 0.97 0.82
C VAL A 86 -9.57 1.40 1.31
N GLU A 87 -10.64 0.77 0.83
CA GLU A 87 -12.02 1.10 1.25
C GLU A 87 -12.21 0.90 2.76
N GLU A 88 -11.73 -0.23 3.29
CA GLU A 88 -11.81 -0.51 4.72
C GLU A 88 -10.99 0.49 5.55
N ALA A 89 -9.81 0.91 5.07
CA ALA A 89 -9.00 1.93 5.72
C ALA A 89 -9.71 3.28 5.75
N LEU A 90 -10.27 3.74 4.62
CA LEU A 90 -11.01 5.00 4.54
C LEU A 90 -12.21 5.01 5.48
N ARG A 91 -13.00 3.94 5.47
CA ARG A 91 -14.16 3.76 6.35
C ARG A 91 -13.79 3.82 7.82
N LEU A 92 -12.73 3.10 8.24
CA LEU A 92 -12.27 3.06 9.63
C LEU A 92 -11.68 4.40 10.12
N HIS A 93 -11.25 5.25 9.18
CA HIS A 93 -10.70 6.57 9.45
C HIS A 93 -11.69 7.70 9.17
N GLY A 94 -12.98 7.39 8.96
CA GLY A 94 -14.04 8.39 8.76
C GLY A 94 -13.89 9.23 7.50
N SER A 95 -13.26 8.68 6.45
CA SER A 95 -13.15 9.31 5.13
C SER A 95 -14.25 8.82 4.18
N ASP A 96 -14.51 9.60 3.13
CA ASP A 96 -15.44 9.23 2.06
C ASP A 96 -15.00 7.94 1.32
N PRO A 97 -15.94 7.22 0.69
CA PRO A 97 -15.62 6.07 -0.17
C PRO A 97 -14.59 6.40 -1.24
N ALA A 98 -13.80 5.40 -1.68
CA ALA A 98 -12.63 5.64 -2.53
C ALA A 98 -12.97 6.39 -3.83
N ALA A 99 -14.03 5.99 -4.54
CA ALA A 99 -14.45 6.66 -5.77
C ALA A 99 -14.77 8.15 -5.56
N GLN A 100 -15.44 8.50 -4.46
CA GLN A 100 -15.77 9.90 -4.12
C GLN A 100 -14.52 10.68 -3.69
N ARG A 101 -13.65 10.05 -2.90
CA ARG A 101 -12.43 10.68 -2.38
C ARG A 101 -11.38 10.97 -3.45
N TYR A 102 -11.19 10.03 -4.37
CA TYR A 102 -10.15 10.10 -5.39
C TYR A 102 -10.65 10.60 -6.75
N GLY A 103 -11.96 10.59 -6.95
CA GLY A 103 -12.61 10.74 -8.26
C GLY A 103 -12.61 9.42 -9.05
N ASP A 104 -13.68 9.20 -9.81
CA ASP A 104 -13.93 7.96 -10.53
C ASP A 104 -12.76 7.54 -11.43
N GLU A 105 -12.16 8.49 -12.17
CA GLU A 105 -11.04 8.21 -13.06
C GLU A 105 -9.80 7.71 -12.31
N THR A 106 -9.40 8.39 -11.23
CA THR A 106 -8.21 7.99 -10.44
C THR A 106 -8.44 6.61 -9.81
N TRP A 107 -9.66 6.36 -9.33
CA TRP A 107 -9.99 5.08 -8.72
C TRP A 107 -9.99 3.94 -9.75
N GLN A 108 -10.61 4.12 -10.91
CA GLN A 108 -10.58 3.14 -12.01
C GLN A 108 -9.15 2.86 -12.51
N LEU A 109 -8.30 3.89 -12.61
CA LEU A 109 -6.89 3.71 -12.96
C LEU A 109 -6.13 2.90 -11.90
N PHE A 110 -6.44 3.08 -10.61
CA PHE A 110 -5.86 2.26 -9.55
C PHE A 110 -6.35 0.81 -9.59
N GLU A 111 -7.63 0.58 -9.89
CA GLU A 111 -8.17 -0.77 -10.13
C GLU A 111 -7.43 -1.49 -11.26
N LEU A 112 -7.15 -0.77 -12.36
CA LEU A 112 -6.34 -1.29 -13.46
C LEU A 112 -4.89 -1.51 -13.03
N ALA A 113 -4.28 -0.59 -12.27
CA ALA A 113 -2.92 -0.73 -11.77
C ALA A 113 -2.75 -2.00 -10.93
N HIS A 114 -3.74 -2.33 -10.10
CA HIS A 114 -3.77 -3.57 -9.34
C HIS A 114 -3.79 -4.81 -10.25
N LYS A 115 -4.68 -4.84 -11.25
CA LYS A 115 -4.77 -5.95 -12.21
C LYS A 115 -3.47 -6.12 -12.99
N TYR A 116 -2.89 -5.02 -13.46
CA TYR A 116 -1.62 -5.04 -14.19
C TYR A 116 -0.44 -5.46 -13.32
N ARG A 117 -0.39 -5.07 -12.04
CA ARG A 117 0.61 -5.60 -11.11
C ARG A 117 0.51 -7.13 -11.00
N ASN A 118 -0.70 -7.67 -10.90
CA ASN A 118 -0.89 -9.13 -10.84
C ASN A 118 -0.46 -9.80 -12.14
N LEU A 119 -0.81 -9.22 -13.30
CA LEU A 119 -0.38 -9.69 -14.61
C LEU A 119 1.15 -9.75 -14.71
N VAL A 120 1.84 -8.65 -14.37
CA VAL A 120 3.30 -8.56 -14.40
C VAL A 120 3.95 -9.63 -13.50
N VAL A 121 3.42 -9.81 -12.28
CA VAL A 121 4.01 -10.72 -11.28
C VAL A 121 3.72 -12.20 -11.58
N HIS A 122 2.49 -12.53 -11.96
CA HIS A 122 2.05 -13.92 -12.08
C HIS A 122 2.22 -14.49 -13.49
N GLU A 123 2.14 -13.65 -14.51
CA GLU A 123 2.27 -14.06 -15.92
C GLU A 123 3.63 -13.67 -16.52
N CYS A 124 4.52 -13.08 -15.71
CA CYS A 124 5.89 -12.73 -16.11
C CYS A 124 5.94 -11.91 -17.42
N THR A 125 5.07 -10.90 -17.50
CA THR A 125 4.87 -10.09 -18.71
C THR A 125 5.04 -8.60 -18.41
N TYR A 126 4.99 -7.78 -19.47
CA TYR A 126 5.11 -6.33 -19.39
C TYR A 126 4.07 -5.62 -20.25
N LEU A 127 3.70 -4.42 -19.83
CA LEU A 127 2.90 -3.50 -20.65
C LEU A 127 3.79 -2.69 -21.60
N GLY A 128 3.17 -2.12 -22.63
CA GLY A 128 3.72 -0.99 -23.37
C GLY A 128 4.10 0.16 -22.44
N GLN A 129 5.22 0.82 -22.71
CA GLN A 129 5.84 1.82 -21.83
C GLN A 129 4.94 3.04 -21.58
N ASP A 130 4.09 3.38 -22.55
CA ASP A 130 3.14 4.49 -22.53
C ASP A 130 2.04 4.35 -21.46
N LYS A 131 1.79 3.13 -20.97
CA LYS A 131 0.68 2.86 -20.03
C LYS A 131 1.05 3.06 -18.56
N TYR A 132 2.33 2.96 -18.20
CA TYR A 132 2.74 2.94 -16.79
C TYR A 132 2.53 4.28 -16.08
N ALA A 133 2.71 5.40 -16.78
CA ALA A 133 2.67 6.74 -16.17
C ALA A 133 1.33 7.01 -15.47
N ALA A 134 0.21 6.78 -16.16
CA ALA A 134 -1.13 7.00 -15.60
C ALA A 134 -1.43 6.06 -14.42
N LEU A 135 -1.05 4.78 -14.52
CA LEU A 135 -1.27 3.77 -13.48
C LEU A 135 -0.45 4.07 -12.21
N ILE A 136 0.81 4.48 -12.38
CA ILE A 136 1.69 4.88 -11.28
C ILE A 136 1.13 6.14 -10.62
N ALA A 137 0.82 7.18 -11.39
CA ALA A 137 0.31 8.43 -10.85
C ALA A 137 -1.00 8.26 -10.06
N ALA A 138 -1.92 7.43 -10.55
CA ALA A 138 -3.15 7.10 -9.83
C ALA A 138 -2.86 6.36 -8.51
N SER A 139 -1.94 5.40 -8.54
CA SER A 139 -1.52 4.66 -7.34
C SER A 139 -0.82 5.56 -6.30
N GLU A 140 -0.01 6.52 -6.74
CA GLU A 140 0.63 7.52 -5.87
C GLU A 140 -0.40 8.46 -5.24
N ARG A 141 -1.43 8.90 -6.00
CA ARG A 141 -2.55 9.67 -5.45
C ARG A 141 -3.33 8.90 -4.39
N VAL A 142 -3.59 7.61 -4.62
CA VAL A 142 -4.25 6.75 -3.63
C VAL A 142 -3.39 6.63 -2.37
N LEU A 143 -2.08 6.39 -2.53
CA LEU A 143 -1.13 6.34 -1.41
C LEU A 143 -1.14 7.63 -0.59
N GLU A 144 -1.07 8.79 -1.24
CA GLU A 144 -1.12 10.07 -0.54
C GLU A 144 -2.45 10.27 0.18
N GLY A 145 -3.59 9.93 -0.45
CA GLY A 145 -4.89 10.04 0.24
C GLY A 145 -5.01 9.14 1.47
N LEU A 146 -4.32 7.99 1.51
CA LEU A 146 -4.19 7.15 2.71
C LEU A 146 -3.31 7.79 3.78
N VAL A 147 -2.21 8.45 3.39
CA VAL A 147 -1.37 9.25 4.31
C VAL A 147 -2.23 10.31 4.99
N VAL A 148 -3.08 11.00 4.23
CA VAL A 148 -4.02 12.00 4.76
C VAL A 148 -5.07 11.38 5.67
N ALA A 149 -5.75 10.31 5.23
CA ALA A 149 -6.79 9.64 6.03
C ALA A 149 -6.24 9.08 7.35
N GLY A 150 -5.00 8.59 7.32
CA GLY A 150 -4.29 8.09 8.50
C GLY A 150 -3.75 9.17 9.42
N GLY A 151 -3.87 10.46 9.08
CA GLY A 151 -3.28 11.56 9.84
C GLY A 151 -1.75 11.46 9.93
N LEU A 152 -1.09 10.92 8.91
CA LEU A 152 0.35 10.63 8.92
C LEU A 152 1.16 11.83 8.40
N PRO A 153 2.43 11.99 8.84
CA PRO A 153 3.27 13.10 8.39
C PRO A 153 3.50 13.05 6.88
N ARG A 154 3.11 14.10 6.17
CA ARG A 154 3.45 14.30 4.76
C ARG A 154 4.94 14.63 4.62
N LEU A 155 5.54 14.31 3.47
CA LEU A 155 6.82 14.91 3.13
C LEU A 155 6.53 16.36 2.74
N VAL A 156 6.98 17.30 3.54
CA VAL A 156 7.09 18.69 3.08
C VAL A 156 8.25 18.67 2.08
N ALA A 157 7.94 18.80 0.79
CA ALA A 157 8.98 19.10 -0.18
C ALA A 157 9.61 20.43 0.27
N ALA A 158 10.88 20.41 0.66
CA ALA A 158 11.65 21.63 0.77
C ALA A 158 11.58 22.29 -0.60
N GLN A 159 10.93 23.46 -0.68
CA GLN A 159 11.06 24.32 -1.83
C GLN A 159 12.55 24.69 -1.93
N ALA A 160 13.20 24.24 -2.99
CA ALA A 160 14.52 24.66 -3.41
C ALA A 160 14.39 25.18 -4.84
#